data_AF-A0AAD9REK3-F1
#
_entry.id   AF-A0AAD9REK3-F1
#
_cell.length_a   1.000
_cell.length_b   1.000
_cell.length_c   1.000
_cell.angle_alpha   90.00
_cell.angle_beta   90.00
_cell.angle_gamma   90.00
#
_symmetry.space_group_name_H-M   'P 1'
#
loop_
_entity.id
_entity.type
_entity.pdbx_description
1 polymer ?
#
loop_
_entity_poly.entity_id
_entity_poly.type
_entity_poly.pdbx_seq_one_letter_code
_entity_poly.pdbx_strand_id
1 'polypeptide(L)'
;MSGTSAMTNHLKSKHSEKFFSLNKGKDKDVPTSLVEPTVPSTSSSSTSTEKQLTLSESFKRNLLWDANDAKAKKYHYLVAEMIAPDNKPLCIVETVGFKRLLQQALPCYELTSRTYITQKLFPISTTEFLK
;
A
#
# COMPACT_ATOMS: atom_id res chain seq x y z
N MET A 1 13.76 -20.16 29.77
CA MET A 1 14.85 -20.33 28.77
C MET A 1 14.75 -19.17 27.80
N SER A 2 15.62 -18.16 27.94
CA SER A 2 15.45 -16.84 27.29
C SER A 2 16.04 -16.84 25.87
N GLY A 3 15.20 -16.55 24.86
CA GLY A 3 15.51 -16.65 23.43
C GLY A 3 16.22 -15.45 22.79
N THR A 4 17.14 -14.77 23.47
CA THR A 4 17.80 -13.54 22.94
C THR A 4 19.17 -13.77 22.29
N SER A 5 19.45 -15.00 21.83
CA SER A 5 20.75 -15.38 21.25
C SER A 5 21.09 -14.58 19.98
N ALA A 6 20.11 -14.32 19.12
CA ALA A 6 20.33 -13.60 17.87
C ALA A 6 20.83 -12.16 18.08
N MET A 7 20.19 -11.41 18.99
CA MET A 7 20.60 -10.03 19.31
C MET A 7 21.96 -9.98 19.99
N THR A 8 22.26 -10.96 20.85
CA THR A 8 23.56 -11.09 21.52
C THR A 8 24.69 -11.29 20.51
N ASN A 9 24.48 -12.14 19.50
CA ASN A 9 25.45 -12.38 18.43
C ASN A 9 25.61 -11.19 17.47
N HIS A 10 24.52 -10.49 17.16
CA HIS A 10 24.57 -9.26 16.36
C HIS A 10 25.38 -8.17 17.07
N LEU A 11 25.11 -7.93 18.35
CA LEU A 11 25.85 -6.96 19.16
C LEU A 11 27.34 -7.33 19.22
N LYS A 12 27.68 -8.60 19.41
CA LYS A 12 29.08 -9.05 19.45
C LYS A 12 29.82 -8.85 18.12
N SER A 13 29.16 -9.09 16.99
CA SER A 13 29.79 -9.04 15.66
C SER A 13 29.83 -7.66 15.02
N LYS A 14 28.79 -6.83 15.24
CA LYS A 14 28.64 -5.52 14.60
C LYS A 14 28.86 -4.34 15.55
N HIS A 15 28.73 -4.56 16.85
CA HIS A 15 28.80 -3.52 17.88
C HIS A 15 29.62 -4.00 19.10
N SER A 16 30.82 -4.53 18.84
CA SER A 16 31.69 -5.16 19.85
C SER A 16 31.94 -4.26 21.06
N GLU A 17 32.26 -2.99 20.86
CA GLU A 17 32.50 -2.03 21.95
C GLU A 17 31.30 -1.88 22.89
N LYS A 18 30.08 -1.71 22.34
CA LYS A 18 28.85 -1.62 23.13
C LYS A 18 28.54 -2.94 23.83
N PHE A 19 28.80 -4.07 23.18
CA PHE A 19 28.62 -5.40 23.77
C PHE A 19 29.52 -5.63 24.99
N PHE A 20 30.79 -5.20 24.93
CA PHE A 20 31.70 -5.28 26.07
C PHE A 20 31.27 -4.34 27.20
N SER A 21 30.89 -3.10 26.89
CA SER A 21 30.40 -2.15 27.90
C SER A 21 29.17 -2.64 28.67
N LEU A 22 28.24 -3.32 27.98
CA LEU A 22 27.03 -3.90 28.59
C LEU A 22 27.31 -5.14 29.45
N ASN A 23 28.36 -5.92 29.13
CA ASN A 23 28.71 -7.12 29.91
C ASN A 23 29.76 -6.85 30.99
N LYS A 24 30.48 -5.73 30.95
CA LYS A 24 31.51 -5.35 31.93
C LYS A 24 30.94 -5.04 33.34
N GLY A 25 29.62 -4.94 33.49
CA GLY A 25 28.95 -4.65 34.76
C GLY A 25 28.30 -5.84 35.48
N LYS A 26 28.50 -7.09 35.04
CA LYS A 26 27.72 -8.25 35.57
C LYS A 26 28.30 -8.98 36.80
N ASP A 27 29.42 -8.56 37.36
CA ASP A 27 30.05 -9.22 38.53
C ASP A 27 29.99 -8.43 39.85
N LYS A 28 29.03 -7.51 40.01
CA LYS A 28 28.80 -6.86 41.32
C LYS A 28 27.30 -6.73 41.60
N ASP A 29 26.85 -7.46 42.61
CA ASP A 29 25.60 -7.23 43.34
C ASP A 29 25.42 -5.74 43.69
N VAL A 30 24.21 -5.22 43.49
CA VAL A 30 23.46 -4.24 44.34
C VAL A 30 22.31 -3.62 43.51
N PRO A 31 21.09 -3.49 44.08
CA PRO A 31 19.90 -3.03 43.37
C PRO A 31 19.87 -1.49 43.29
N THR A 32 19.52 -0.92 42.15
CA THR A 32 19.28 0.53 42.06
C THR A 32 18.12 0.86 41.12
N SER A 33 17.13 1.45 41.78
CA SER A 33 15.94 2.13 41.33
C SER A 33 16.17 3.17 40.23
N LEU A 34 15.17 3.26 39.33
CA LEU A 34 14.69 4.47 38.61
C LEU A 34 15.68 5.20 37.68
N VAL A 35 15.48 5.05 36.36
CA VAL A 35 15.06 6.14 35.45
C VAL A 35 14.40 5.51 34.22
N GLU A 36 13.08 5.72 34.08
CA GLU A 36 12.29 5.38 32.90
C GLU A 36 12.42 6.52 31.87
N PRO A 37 12.83 6.26 30.60
CA PRO A 37 12.71 7.26 29.55
C PRO A 37 11.25 7.30 29.09
N THR A 38 10.52 8.34 29.51
CA THR A 38 9.20 8.68 28.99
C THR A 38 9.30 9.02 27.51
N VAL A 39 9.05 8.04 26.63
CA VAL A 39 8.75 8.29 25.22
C VAL A 39 7.27 8.66 25.11
N PRO A 40 6.90 9.73 24.38
CA PRO A 40 5.50 10.04 24.16
C PRO A 40 4.87 8.93 23.31
N SER A 41 4.02 8.13 23.96
CA SER A 41 3.12 7.19 23.30
C SER A 41 2.20 7.96 22.36
N THR A 42 2.51 7.93 21.06
CA THR A 42 1.56 8.31 20.01
C THR A 42 0.53 7.19 19.90
N SER A 43 -0.45 7.22 20.78
CA SER A 43 -1.68 6.44 20.63
C SER A 43 -2.63 7.19 19.70
N SER A 44 -2.78 6.70 18.47
CA SER A 44 -4.09 6.59 17.80
C SER A 44 -3.95 5.92 16.43
N SER A 45 -4.47 4.70 16.33
CA SER A 45 -5.43 4.27 15.30
C SER A 45 -5.25 2.78 14.95
N SER A 46 -6.31 2.01 15.20
CA SER A 46 -6.59 0.63 14.74
C SER A 46 -5.46 -0.40 14.88
N THR A 47 -5.69 -1.42 15.71
CA THR A 47 -4.91 -2.66 15.75
C THR A 47 -5.11 -3.48 14.46
N SER A 48 -4.58 -3.02 13.33
CA SER A 48 -4.19 -3.95 12.27
C SER A 48 -2.91 -4.59 12.75
N THR A 49 -2.92 -5.90 13.01
CA THR A 49 -1.70 -6.66 13.22
C THR A 49 -0.86 -6.45 11.96
N GLU A 50 0.21 -5.65 12.05
CA GLU A 50 1.13 -5.45 10.94
C GLU A 50 1.82 -6.77 10.66
N LYS A 51 1.27 -7.55 9.73
CA LYS A 51 1.82 -8.83 9.32
C LYS A 51 2.81 -8.57 8.19
N GLN A 52 4.00 -9.15 8.32
CA GLN A 52 4.93 -9.22 7.20
C GLN A 52 4.25 -9.95 6.04
N LEU A 53 4.36 -9.35 4.86
CA LEU A 53 3.74 -9.85 3.65
C LEU A 53 4.52 -11.04 3.12
N THR A 54 3.80 -12.05 2.69
CA THR A 54 4.41 -13.14 1.94
C THR A 54 4.87 -12.64 0.56
N LEU A 55 5.82 -13.35 -0.06
CA LEU A 55 6.25 -13.04 -1.43
C LEU A 55 5.05 -13.04 -2.39
N SER A 56 4.17 -14.05 -2.29
CA SER A 56 2.97 -14.17 -3.12
C SER A 56 2.01 -13.00 -2.97
N GLU A 57 1.78 -12.52 -1.74
CA GLU A 57 0.94 -11.34 -1.49
C GLU A 57 1.57 -10.05 -2.05
N SER A 58 2.88 -9.97 -2.03
CA SER A 58 3.61 -8.83 -2.60
C SER A 58 3.43 -8.76 -4.11
N PHE A 59 3.47 -9.89 -4.81
CA PHE A 59 3.17 -9.94 -6.25
C PHE A 59 1.69 -9.61 -6.54
N LYS A 60 0.76 -10.13 -5.74
CA LYS A 60 -0.69 -9.85 -5.89
C LYS A 60 -1.05 -8.37 -5.83
N ARG A 61 -0.32 -7.56 -5.06
CA ARG A 61 -0.53 -6.10 -5.03
C ARG A 61 -0.09 -5.38 -6.30
N ASN A 62 0.84 -5.96 -7.04
CA ASN A 62 1.41 -5.34 -8.24
C ASN A 62 0.77 -5.86 -9.53
N LEU A 63 -0.16 -6.81 -9.43
CA LEU A 63 -0.89 -7.33 -10.58
C LEU A 63 -1.95 -6.33 -11.03
N LEU A 64 -2.01 -6.12 -12.36
CA LEU A 64 -3.11 -5.42 -12.99
C LEU A 64 -4.42 -6.15 -12.69
N TRP A 65 -5.48 -5.39 -12.45
CA TRP A 65 -6.82 -5.94 -12.32
C TRP A 65 -7.29 -6.48 -13.65
N ASP A 66 -7.96 -7.64 -13.62
CA ASP A 66 -8.63 -8.17 -14.80
C ASP A 66 -9.73 -7.19 -15.26
N ALA A 67 -9.95 -7.09 -16.57
CA ALA A 67 -10.99 -6.21 -17.13
C ALA A 67 -12.41 -6.55 -16.62
N ASN A 68 -12.64 -7.79 -16.17
CA ASN A 68 -13.91 -8.22 -15.58
C ASN A 68 -13.96 -8.07 -14.07
N ASP A 69 -12.85 -7.70 -13.41
CA ASP A 69 -12.79 -7.46 -11.97
C ASP A 69 -13.79 -6.35 -11.58
N ALA A 70 -14.47 -6.53 -10.44
CA ALA A 70 -15.43 -5.55 -9.93
C ALA A 70 -14.79 -4.17 -9.71
N LYS A 71 -13.51 -4.13 -9.27
CA LYS A 71 -12.76 -2.87 -9.11
C LYS A 71 -12.48 -2.23 -10.45
N ALA A 72 -12.00 -2.98 -11.45
CA ALA A 72 -11.73 -2.46 -12.78
C ALA A 72 -13.02 -1.88 -13.41
N LYS A 73 -14.11 -2.65 -13.37
CA LYS A 73 -15.44 -2.21 -13.84
C LYS A 73 -15.89 -0.90 -13.21
N LYS A 74 -15.73 -0.75 -11.88
CA LYS A 74 -16.06 0.50 -11.20
C LYS A 74 -15.34 1.70 -11.84
N TYR A 75 -14.04 1.58 -12.10
CA TYR A 75 -13.29 2.66 -12.74
C TYR A 75 -13.61 2.83 -14.22
N HIS A 76 -13.96 1.76 -14.94
CA HIS A 76 -14.49 1.89 -16.30
C HIS A 76 -15.74 2.77 -16.33
N TYR A 77 -16.69 2.55 -15.42
CA TYR A 77 -17.88 3.39 -15.31
C TYR A 77 -17.55 4.83 -14.90
N LEU A 78 -16.64 5.06 -13.96
CA LEU A 78 -16.22 6.41 -13.57
C LEU A 78 -15.57 7.18 -14.75
N VAL A 79 -14.78 6.49 -15.58
CA VAL A 79 -14.21 7.11 -16.79
C VAL A 79 -15.31 7.42 -17.80
N ALA A 80 -16.30 6.53 -17.98
CA ALA A 80 -17.44 6.80 -18.86
C ALA A 80 -18.30 7.96 -18.35
N GLU A 81 -18.54 8.03 -17.05
CA GLU A 81 -19.22 9.12 -16.34
C GLU A 81 -18.44 10.44 -16.40
N MET A 82 -17.11 10.41 -16.47
CA MET A 82 -16.34 11.63 -16.74
C MET A 82 -16.54 12.13 -18.18
N ILE A 83 -16.70 11.21 -19.14
CA ILE A 83 -16.75 11.55 -20.57
C ILE A 83 -18.15 11.99 -21.01
N ALA A 84 -19.18 11.26 -20.60
CA ALA A 84 -20.56 11.41 -21.10
C ALA A 84 -21.22 12.77 -20.79
N PRO A 85 -21.31 13.24 -19.53
CA PRO A 85 -21.99 14.49 -19.19
C PRO A 85 -21.25 15.72 -19.73
N ASP A 86 -19.92 15.66 -19.75
CA ASP A 86 -19.06 16.73 -20.25
C ASP A 86 -18.86 16.69 -21.78
N ASN A 87 -19.44 15.70 -22.45
CA ASN A 87 -19.23 15.40 -23.87
C ASN A 87 -17.75 15.45 -24.28
N LYS A 88 -16.87 14.90 -23.43
CA LYS A 88 -15.43 14.88 -23.73
C LYS A 88 -15.16 14.00 -24.94
N PRO A 89 -14.12 14.31 -25.74
CA PRO A 89 -13.75 13.45 -26.84
C PRO A 89 -13.24 12.10 -26.32
N LEU A 90 -13.74 11.00 -26.90
CA LEU A 90 -13.35 9.64 -26.52
C LEU A 90 -11.84 9.38 -26.64
N CYS A 91 -11.13 10.14 -27.47
CA CYS A 91 -9.67 10.03 -27.59
C CYS A 91 -8.92 10.31 -26.29
N ILE A 92 -9.56 10.94 -25.29
CA ILE A 92 -8.95 11.22 -23.97
C ILE A 92 -8.36 9.97 -23.32
N VAL A 93 -9.01 8.81 -23.48
CA VAL A 93 -8.53 7.55 -22.90
C VAL A 93 -7.28 6.99 -23.57
N GLU A 94 -6.93 7.51 -24.74
CA GLU A 94 -5.70 7.14 -25.44
C GLU A 94 -4.57 8.15 -25.22
N THR A 95 -4.88 9.32 -24.68
CA THR A 95 -3.90 10.39 -24.45
C THR A 95 -2.86 10.00 -23.42
N VAL A 96 -1.61 10.42 -23.67
CA VAL A 96 -0.47 10.12 -22.81
C VAL A 96 -0.62 10.75 -21.43
N GLY A 97 -1.13 11.99 -21.36
CA GLY A 97 -1.31 12.70 -20.08
C GLY A 97 -2.31 12.00 -19.17
N PHE A 98 -3.47 11.59 -19.71
CA PHE A 98 -4.48 10.90 -18.93
C PHE A 98 -4.04 9.49 -18.49
N LYS A 99 -3.36 8.76 -19.37
CA LYS A 99 -2.76 7.46 -19.03
C LYS A 99 -1.76 7.58 -17.88
N ARG A 100 -0.86 8.56 -17.94
CA ARG A 100 0.13 8.81 -16.88
C ARG A 100 -0.54 9.18 -15.56
N LEU A 101 -1.57 10.02 -15.60
CA LEU A 101 -2.35 10.39 -14.41
C LEU A 101 -2.94 9.14 -13.75
N LEU A 102 -3.61 8.28 -14.53
CA LEU A 102 -4.22 7.06 -14.00
C LEU A 102 -3.19 6.04 -13.53
N GLN A 103 -2.04 5.92 -14.19
CA GLN A 103 -0.97 5.03 -13.73
C GLN A 103 -0.41 5.46 -12.36
N GLN A 104 -0.37 6.76 -12.08
CA GLN A 104 0.07 7.27 -10.78
C GLN A 104 -1.03 7.16 -9.72
N ALA A 105 -2.27 7.46 -10.06
CA ALA A 105 -3.39 7.42 -9.12
C ALA A 105 -3.88 6.00 -8.82
N LEU A 106 -3.85 5.11 -9.83
CA LEU A 106 -4.39 3.75 -9.81
C LEU A 106 -3.44 2.79 -10.55
N PRO A 107 -2.29 2.41 -9.95
CA PRO A 107 -1.26 1.63 -10.63
C PRO A 107 -1.72 0.25 -11.12
N CYS A 108 -2.70 -0.35 -10.44
CA CYS A 108 -3.25 -1.67 -10.80
C CYS A 108 -4.35 -1.60 -11.87
N TYR A 109 -4.76 -0.40 -12.30
CA TYR A 109 -5.88 -0.24 -13.23
C TYR A 109 -5.39 -0.13 -14.67
N GLU A 110 -5.97 -0.95 -15.54
CA GLU A 110 -5.77 -0.84 -16.99
C GLU A 110 -6.93 -0.07 -17.63
N LEU A 111 -6.59 0.96 -18.40
CA LEU A 111 -7.55 1.84 -19.04
C LEU A 111 -8.16 1.17 -20.28
N THR A 112 -9.49 1.21 -20.39
CA THR A 112 -10.22 0.60 -21.50
C THR A 112 -10.08 1.37 -22.81
N SER A 113 -10.22 0.64 -23.92
CA SER A 113 -10.20 1.22 -25.26
C SER A 113 -11.45 2.03 -25.55
N ARG A 114 -11.35 2.98 -26.49
CA ARG A 114 -12.50 3.76 -26.97
C ARG A 114 -13.67 2.88 -27.39
N THR A 115 -13.40 1.85 -28.20
CA THR A 115 -14.40 0.92 -28.70
C THR A 115 -15.18 0.25 -27.56
N TYR A 116 -14.48 -0.14 -26.50
CA TYR A 116 -15.11 -0.75 -25.33
C TYR A 116 -16.06 0.23 -24.63
N ILE A 117 -15.63 1.47 -24.42
CA ILE A 117 -16.43 2.51 -23.77
C ILE A 117 -17.70 2.79 -24.58
N THR A 118 -17.56 2.99 -25.89
CA THR A 118 -18.69 3.29 -26.78
C THR A 118 -19.68 2.14 -26.88
N GLN A 119 -19.20 0.89 -27.00
CA GLN A 119 -20.08 -0.26 -27.24
C GLN A 119 -20.70 -0.82 -25.95
N LYS A 120 -19.98 -0.78 -24.83
CA LYS A 120 -20.42 -1.44 -23.60
C LYS A 120 -20.81 -0.49 -22.49
N LEU A 121 -20.14 0.65 -22.33
CA LEU A 121 -20.37 1.51 -21.17
C LEU A 121 -21.44 2.56 -21.45
N PHE A 122 -21.38 3.24 -22.59
CA PHE A 122 -22.33 4.31 -22.92
C PHE A 122 -23.79 3.86 -23.01
N PRO A 123 -24.14 2.74 -23.67
CA PRO A 123 -25.53 2.28 -23.70
C PRO A 123 -26.11 2.02 -22.30
N ILE A 124 -25.25 1.61 -21.36
CA ILE A 124 -25.63 1.35 -19.97
C ILE A 124 -25.74 2.66 -19.20
N SER A 125 -24.75 3.55 -19.31
CA SER A 125 -24.65 4.76 -18.51
C SER A 125 -25.63 5.85 -18.94
N THR A 126 -25.87 6.05 -20.25
CA THR A 126 -26.78 7.10 -20.73
C THR A 126 -28.24 6.85 -20.35
N THR A 127 -28.62 5.60 -20.07
CA THR A 127 -29.96 5.25 -19.62
C THR A 127 -30.24 5.79 -18.20
N GLU A 128 -29.21 5.88 -17.36
CA GLU A 128 -29.33 6.38 -15.98
C GLU A 128 -29.24 7.91 -15.89
N PHE A 129 -28.62 8.59 -16.84
CA PHE A 129 -28.47 10.05 -16.83
C PHE A 129 -29.67 10.82 -17.45
N LEU A 130 -30.58 10.13 -18.12
CA LEU A 130 -31.79 10.71 -18.74
C LEU A 130 -33.05 10.55 -17.87
N LYS A 131 -32.88 10.18 -16.61
CA LYS A 131 -33.95 9.93 -15.64
C LYS A 131 -33.94 10.97 -14.53
#